data_AF-A0A0K1RF88-F1
#
_entry.id   AF-A0A0K1RF88-F1
#
_cell.length_a   1.000
_cell.length_b   1.000
_cell.length_c   1.000
_cell.angle_alpha   90.00
_cell.angle_beta   90.00
_cell.angle_gamma   90.00
#
_symmetry.space_group_name_H-M   'P 1'
#
loop_
_entity.id
_entity.type
_entity.pdbx_description
1 polymer ?
#
loop_
_entity_poly.entity_id
_entity_poly.type
_entity_poly.pdbx_seq_one_letter_code
_entity_poly.pdbx_strand_id
1 'polypeptide(L)'
;ALVMSIAILFFMPFLHQQKSQGLQFYPINQILFWYMIIIVLLLTWIGARPVEAPYILTGQLLTVIYFLYYIINPMISWTWDKSLNN
;
A
#
# COMPACT_ATOMS: atom_id res chain seq x y z
N ALA A 1 -15.92 -0.59 0.56
CA ALA A 1 -14.53 -0.50 1.08
C ALA A 1 -14.08 -1.82 1.73
N LEU A 2 -14.79 -2.35 2.73
CA LEU A 2 -14.30 -3.47 3.56
C LEU A 2 -14.10 -4.80 2.79
N VAL A 3 -15.07 -5.20 1.96
CA VAL A 3 -14.89 -6.38 1.09
C VAL A 3 -13.79 -6.14 0.04
N MET A 4 -13.67 -4.90 -0.44
CA MET A 4 -12.67 -4.51 -1.42
C MET A 4 -11.25 -4.49 -0.86
N SER A 5 -11.06 -4.17 0.43
CA SER A 5 -9.74 -4.23 1.09
C SER A 5 -9.25 -5.65 1.33
N ILE A 6 -10.14 -6.64 1.39
CA ILE A 6 -9.76 -8.06 1.44
C ILE A 6 -9.55 -8.57 0.00
N ALA A 7 -10.43 -8.17 -0.93
CA ALA A 7 -10.34 -8.58 -2.32
C ALA A 7 -9.02 -8.15 -2.99
N ILE A 8 -8.46 -7.00 -2.61
CA ILE A 8 -7.21 -6.49 -3.17
C ILE A 8 -5.99 -7.40 -2.90
N LEU A 9 -6.05 -8.24 -1.85
CA LEU A 9 -5.01 -9.22 -1.57
C LEU A 9 -4.97 -10.33 -2.63
N PHE A 10 -6.10 -10.70 -3.23
CA PHE A 10 -6.12 -11.65 -4.36
C PHE A 10 -5.48 -11.09 -5.63
N PHE A 11 -5.45 -9.76 -5.76
CA PHE A 11 -4.75 -9.08 -6.86
C PHE A 11 -3.25 -8.90 -6.58
N MET A 12 -2.79 -9.08 -5.34
CA MET A 12 -1.37 -8.97 -4.97
C MET A 12 -0.42 -9.81 -5.85
N PRO A 13 -0.68 -11.10 -6.15
CA PRO A 13 0.22 -11.89 -7.00
C PRO A 13 0.26 -11.38 -8.45
N PHE A 14 -0.82 -10.75 -8.94
CA PHE A 14 -0.85 -10.17 -10.29
C PHE A 14 -0.16 -8.81 -10.37
N LEU A 15 -0.16 -8.06 -9.27
CA LEU A 15 0.47 -6.74 -9.18
C LEU A 15 1.98 -6.81 -8.92
N HIS A 16 2.48 -7.89 -8.30
CA HIS A 16 3.91 -8.10 -8.09
C HIS A 16 4.57 -8.76 -9.31
N GLN A 17 4.82 -7.98 -10.36
CA GLN A 17 5.64 -8.40 -11.51
C GLN A 17 7.10 -7.95 -11.36
N GLN A 18 7.74 -8.25 -10.23
CA GLN A 18 9.15 -7.92 -10.04
C GLN A 18 10.05 -8.95 -10.74
N LYS A 19 11.03 -8.47 -11.52
CA LYS A 19 12.03 -9.36 -12.15
C LYS A 19 12.94 -10.04 -11.12
N SER A 20 13.13 -9.43 -9.94
CA SER A 20 13.97 -9.96 -8.87
C SER A 20 13.11 -10.43 -7.69
N GLN A 21 13.40 -11.62 -7.14
CA GLN A 21 12.53 -12.29 -6.14
C GLN A 21 12.59 -11.68 -4.72
N GLY A 22 13.41 -10.65 -4.46
CA GLY A 22 13.62 -10.12 -3.11
C GLY A 22 13.40 -8.60 -2.99
N LEU A 23 12.62 -8.19 -1.98
CA LEU A 23 12.47 -6.79 -1.55
C LEU A 23 13.80 -6.12 -1.21
N GLN A 24 14.84 -6.90 -0.86
CA GLN A 24 16.19 -6.41 -0.60
C GLN A 24 16.81 -5.71 -1.82
N PHE A 25 16.41 -6.08 -3.04
CA PHE A 25 16.90 -5.47 -4.28
C PHE A 25 16.11 -4.22 -4.69
N TYR A 26 15.02 -3.90 -3.98
CA TYR A 26 14.16 -2.75 -4.22
C TYR A 26 14.04 -1.89 -2.94
N PRO A 27 15.06 -1.07 -2.61
CA PRO A 27 15.07 -0.26 -1.39
C PRO A 27 13.86 0.68 -1.30
N ILE A 28 13.37 1.19 -2.43
CA ILE A 28 12.17 2.04 -2.48
C ILE A 28 10.91 1.23 -2.10
N ASN A 29 10.77 0.00 -2.60
CA ASN A 29 9.64 -0.87 -2.25
C ASN A 29 9.68 -1.30 -0.78
N GLN A 30 10.87 -1.44 -0.18
CA GLN A 30 11.01 -1.70 1.25
C GLN A 30 10.44 -0.55 2.09
N ILE A 31 10.72 0.70 1.74
CA ILE A 31 10.16 1.87 2.43
C ILE A 31 8.63 1.92 2.28
N LEU A 32 8.13 1.67 1.06
CA LEU A 32 6.69 1.63 0.79
C LEU A 32 5.99 0.55 1.62
N PHE A 33 6.61 -0.63 1.78
CA PHE A 33 6.06 -1.69 2.62
C PHE A 33 5.92 -1.27 4.09
N TRP A 34 6.94 -0.61 4.66
CA TRP A 34 6.84 -0.06 6.02
C TRP A 34 5.74 1.00 6.14
N TYR A 35 5.57 1.83 5.12
CA TYR A 35 4.49 2.80 5.07
C TYR A 35 3.10 2.13 5.06
N MET A 36 2.93 1.03 4.31
CA MET A 36 1.71 0.23 4.33
C MET A 36 1.39 -0.30 5.74
N ILE A 37 2.40 -0.81 6.46
CA ILE A 37 2.23 -1.27 7.85
C ILE A 37 1.71 -0.13 8.74
N ILE A 38 2.32 1.06 8.62
CA ILE A 38 1.91 2.24 9.39
C ILE A 38 0.45 2.62 9.08
N ILE A 39 0.04 2.61 7.81
CA ILE A 39 -1.35 2.91 7.42
C ILE A 39 -2.33 1.90 8.02
N VAL A 40 -2.02 0.60 7.99
CA VAL A 40 -2.89 -0.44 8.57
C VAL A 40 -3.03 -0.25 10.09
N LEU A 41 -1.95 0.09 10.79
CA LEU A 41 -2.00 0.40 12.22
C LEU A 41 -2.85 1.65 12.50
N LEU A 42 -2.72 2.70 11.69
CA LEU A 42 -3.52 3.92 11.82
C LEU A 42 -5.01 3.67 11.53
N LEU A 43 -5.34 2.89 10.49
CA LEU A 43 -6.71 2.51 10.17
C LEU A 43 -7.33 1.68 11.31
N THR A 44 -6.57 0.77 11.91
CA THR A 44 -7.02 -0.01 13.07
C THR A 44 -7.27 0.89 14.27
N TRP A 45 -6.39 1.86 14.52
CA TRP A 45 -6.54 2.83 15.61
C TRP A 45 -7.78 3.73 15.43
N ILE A 46 -8.03 4.21 14.21
CA ILE A 46 -9.22 5.03 13.90
C ILE A 46 -10.50 4.20 13.99
N GLY A 47 -10.47 2.93 13.59
CA GLY A 47 -11.63 2.04 13.72
C GLY A 47 -12.11 1.84 15.17
N ALA A 48 -11.23 2.05 16.15
CA ALA A 48 -11.56 1.97 17.57
C ALA A 48 -12.04 3.30 18.18
N ARG A 49 -11.98 4.41 17.44
CA ARG A 49 -12.41 5.74 17.89
C ARG A 49 -13.87 6.02 17.50
N PRO A 50 -14.59 6.85 18.27
CA PRO A 50 -15.95 7.25 17.93
C PRO A 50 -15.97 8.01 16.60
N VAL A 51 -17.07 7.85 15.86
CA VAL A 51 -17.27 8.43 14.51
C VAL A 51 -17.66 9.90 14.64
N GLU A 52 -16.72 10.71 15.13
CA GLU A 52 -16.85 12.15 15.32
C GLU A 52 -15.84 12.91 14.45
N ALA A 53 -16.14 14.16 14.10
CA ALA A 53 -15.14 15.04 13.49
C ALA A 53 -14.04 15.34 14.52
N PRO A 54 -12.73 15.26 14.18
CA PRO A 54 -12.13 15.15 12.85
C PRO A 54 -11.78 13.72 12.37
N TYR A 55 -12.10 12.68 13.14
CA TYR A 55 -11.67 11.29 12.87
C TYR A 55 -12.27 10.68 11.59
N ILE A 56 -13.44 11.18 11.17
CA ILE A 56 -14.07 10.76 9.92
C ILE A 56 -13.20 11.14 8.71
N LEU A 57 -12.70 12.38 8.68
CA LEU A 57 -11.88 12.90 7.58
C LEU A 57 -10.54 12.16 7.51
N THR A 58 -9.91 11.94 8.66
CA THR A 58 -8.62 11.21 8.73
C THR A 58 -8.78 9.75 8.30
N GLY A 59 -9.86 9.09 8.70
CA GLY A 59 -10.20 7.74 8.25
C GLY A 59 -10.38 7.67 6.73
N GLN A 60 -11.12 8.61 6.15
CA GLN A 60 -11.30 8.69 4.70
C GLN A 60 -9.97 8.87 3.96
N LEU A 61 -9.14 9.83 4.39
CA LEU A 61 -7.82 10.05 3.79
C LEU A 61 -6.94 8.80 3.87
N LEU A 62 -6.90 8.12 5.02
CA LEU A 62 -6.10 6.91 5.19
C LEU A 62 -6.59 5.75 4.31
N THR A 63 -7.91 5.61 4.11
CA THR A 63 -8.43 4.60 3.18
C THR A 63 -8.05 4.90 1.73
N VAL A 64 -8.06 6.17 1.31
CA VAL A 64 -7.61 6.56 -0.03
C VAL A 64 -6.12 6.25 -0.21
N ILE A 65 -5.29 6.60 0.77
CA ILE A 65 -3.84 6.31 0.75
C ILE A 65 -3.60 4.79 0.71
N TYR A 66 -4.37 3.99 1.44
CA TYR A 66 -4.29 2.53 1.43
C TYR A 66 -4.56 1.94 0.04
N PHE A 67 -5.61 2.39 -0.67
CA PHE A 67 -5.87 1.91 -2.03
C PHE A 67 -4.84 2.43 -3.05
N LEU A 68 -4.36 3.67 -2.90
CA LEU A 68 -3.31 4.23 -3.75
C LEU A 68 -2.00 3.44 -3.67
N TYR A 69 -1.65 2.90 -2.50
CA TYR A 69 -0.46 2.07 -2.32
C TYR A 69 -0.40 0.91 -3.32
N TYR A 70 -1.52 0.20 -3.54
CA TYR A 70 -1.56 -0.95 -4.45
C TYR A 70 -1.36 -0.59 -5.92
N ILE A 71 -1.59 0.67 -6.31
CA ILE A 71 -1.33 1.19 -7.66
C ILE A 71 0.10 1.70 -7.77
N ILE A 72 0.61 2.37 -6.74
CA ILE A 72 1.94 2.97 -6.74
C ILE A 72 3.05 1.90 -6.68
N ASN A 73 2.84 0.83 -5.91
CA ASN A 73 3.83 -0.24 -5.73
C ASN A 73 4.29 -0.89 -7.06
N PRO A 74 3.39 -1.35 -7.97
CA PRO A 74 3.80 -1.89 -9.26
C PRO A 74 4.46 -0.84 -10.16
N MET A 75 3.98 0.41 -10.16
CA MET A 75 4.59 1.49 -10.96
C MET A 75 6.05 1.72 -10.57
N ILE A 76 6.35 1.77 -9.27
CA ILE A 76 7.71 1.98 -8.78
C ILE A 76 8.59 0.79 -9.13
N SER A 77 8.10 -0.44 -8.95
CA SER A 77 8.87 -1.63 -9.33
C SER A 77 9.22 -1.65 -10.82
N TRP A 78 8.29 -1.26 -11.69
CA TRP A 78 8.54 -1.16 -13.13
C TRP A 78 9.56 -0.08 -13.48
N THR A 79 9.49 1.10 -12.85
CA THR A 79 10.50 2.16 -13.07
C THR A 79 11.89 1.75 -12.60
N TRP A 80 11.99 1.01 -11.49
CA TRP A 80 13.26 0.50 -10.98
C TRP A 80 13.85 -0.57 -11.91
N ASP A 81 13.03 -1.52 -12.37
CA ASP A 81 13.45 -2.54 -13.34
C ASP A 81 13.92 -1.92 -14.67
N LYS A 82 13.31 -0.81 -15.09
CA LYS A 82 13.76 -0.05 -16.25
C LYS A 82 15.11 0.63 -16.01
N SER A 83 15.33 1.17 -14.81
CA SER A 83 16.61 1.80 -14.44
C SER A 83 17.75 0.80 -14.31
N LEU A 84 17.48 -0.46 -13.95
CA LEU A 84 18.49 -1.51 -13.84
C LEU A 84 18.86 -2.14 -15.19
N ASN A 85 17.95 -2.12 -16.16
CA ASN A 85 18.13 -2.76 -17.48
C ASN A 85 18.54 -1.77 -18.58
N ASN A 86 18.95 -0.55 -18.20
CA ASN A 86 19.39 0.52 -19.10
C ASN A 86 20.81 0.93 -18.73
#